data_AF-A0A377W977-F1
#
_entry.id   AF-A0A377W977-F1
#
_cell.length_a   1.000
_cell.length_b   1.000
_cell.length_c   1.000
_cell.angle_alpha   90.00
_cell.angle_beta   90.00
_cell.angle_gamma   90.00
#
_symmetry.space_group_name_H-M   'P 1'
#
loop_
_entity.id
_entity.type
_entity.pdbx_description
1 polymer ?
#
loop_
_entity_poly.entity_id
_entity_poly.type
_entity_poly.pdbx_seq_one_letter_code
_entity_poly.pdbx_strand_id
1 'polypeptide(L)' 'MDRIIQSPGKYIQGAGAIKRLGDYLKPLAERLAGSR' A
#
# COMPACT_ATOMS: atom_id res chain seq x y z
N MET A 1 -9.89 1.85 29.37
CA MET A 1 -10.57 1.88 28.06
C MET A 1 -9.50 2.10 27.02
N ASP A 2 -9.34 1.17 26.10
CA ASP A 2 -8.26 1.24 25.11
C ASP A 2 -8.60 2.25 24.02
N ARG A 3 -7.60 3.03 23.61
CA ARG A 3 -7.71 3.93 22.46
C ARG A 3 -7.04 3.26 21.27
N ILE A 4 -7.82 2.92 20.26
CA ILE A 4 -7.34 2.26 19.05
C ILE A 4 -6.97 3.33 18.02
N ILE A 5 -5.75 3.26 17.50
CA ILE A 5 -5.28 4.11 16.41
C ILE A 5 -5.38 3.33 15.10
N GLN A 6 -5.96 3.95 14.09
CA GLN A 6 -5.98 3.43 12.72
C GLN A 6 -5.09 4.31 11.84
N SER A 7 -4.26 3.68 11.02
CA SER A 7 -3.40 4.36 10.06
C SER A 7 -3.24 3.54 8.79
N PRO A 8 -2.86 4.17 7.67
CA PRO A 8 -2.51 3.44 6.46
C PRO A 8 -1.31 2.51 6.72
N GLY A 9 -1.34 1.32 6.11
CA GLY A 9 -0.18 0.42 6.15
C GLY A 9 1.06 0.99 5.48
N LYS A 10 0.90 1.93 4.52
CA LYS A 10 1.98 2.66 3.88
C LYS A 10 1.51 4.02 3.37
N TYR A 11 2.28 5.07 3.63
CA TYR A 11 2.12 6.40 3.05
C TYR A 11 3.32 6.70 2.14
N ILE A 12 3.06 7.24 0.94
CA ILE A 12 4.09 7.45 -0.09
C ILE A 12 4.02 8.88 -0.59
N GLN A 13 5.16 9.58 -0.52
CA GLN A 13 5.31 10.94 -0.99
C GLN A 13 6.67 11.12 -1.68
N GLY A 14 6.71 11.97 -2.71
CA GLY A 14 7.94 12.33 -3.43
C GLY A 14 7.67 12.69 -4.88
N ALA A 15 8.62 13.39 -5.50
CA ALA A 15 8.54 13.74 -6.91
C ALA A 15 8.45 12.47 -7.78
N GLY A 16 7.50 12.42 -8.70
CA GLY A 16 7.29 11.26 -9.57
C GLY A 16 6.70 10.03 -8.87
N ALA A 17 6.13 10.15 -7.67
CA ALA A 17 5.46 9.03 -7.00
C ALA A 17 4.39 8.34 -7.86
N ILE A 18 3.62 9.12 -8.62
CA ILE A 18 2.61 8.61 -9.55
C ILE A 18 3.24 7.76 -10.65
N LYS A 19 4.42 8.13 -11.16
CA LYS A 19 5.11 7.37 -12.21
C LYS A 19 5.54 5.97 -11.74
N ARG A 20 5.75 5.81 -10.42
CA ARG A 20 6.13 4.54 -9.77
C ARG A 20 4.96 3.80 -9.14
N LEU A 21 3.72 4.23 -9.40
CA LEU A 21 2.52 3.64 -8.78
C LEU A 21 2.40 2.14 -9.06
N GLY A 22 2.71 1.71 -10.28
CA GLY A 22 2.68 0.29 -10.66
C GLY A 22 3.59 -0.56 -9.79
N ASP A 23 4.82 -0.09 -9.50
CA ASP A 23 5.77 -0.80 -8.66
C ASP A 23 5.29 -0.93 -7.21
N TYR A 24 4.60 0.09 -6.69
CA TYR A 24 4.02 0.05 -5.34
C TYR A 24 2.83 -0.91 -5.23
N LEU A 25 2.04 -1.06 -6.31
CA LEU A 25 0.82 -1.86 -6.31
C LEU A 25 1.05 -3.32 -6.69
N LYS A 26 2.10 -3.61 -7.47
CA LYS A 26 2.43 -4.98 -7.93
C LYS A 26 2.43 -6.04 -6.82
N PRO A 27 3.12 -5.85 -5.67
CA PRO A 27 3.11 -6.86 -4.61
C PRO A 27 1.74 -7.01 -3.94
N LEU A 28 0.88 -5.98 -3.92
CA LEU A 28 -0.50 -6.13 -3.43
C LEU A 28 -1.32 -6.98 -4.39
N ALA A 29 -1.18 -6.75 -5.71
CA ALA A 29 -1.90 -7.52 -6.72
C ALA A 29 -1.52 -9.00 -6.67
N GLU A 30 -0.22 -9.33 -6.56
CA GLU A 30 0.25 -10.72 -6.44
C GLU A 30 -0.28 -11.41 -5.18
N ARG A 31 -0.31 -10.71 -4.05
CA ARG A 31 -0.88 -11.23 -2.80
C ARG A 31 -2.39 -11.51 -2.91
N LEU A 32 -3.12 -10.65 -3.60
CA LEU A 32 -4.57 -10.82 -3.81
C LEU A 32 -4.88 -11.88 -4.89
N ALA A 33 -4.02 -12.02 -5.89
CA ALA A 33 -4.16 -13.02 -6.95
C ALA A 33 -3.81 -14.43 -6.47
N GLY A 34 -2.81 -14.57 -5.60
CA GLY A 34 -2.40 -15.85 -5.01
C GLY A 34 -3.20 -16.29 -3.78
N SER A 35 -4.14 -15.48 -3.28
CA SER A 35 -5.01 -15.84 -2.16
C SER A 35 -6.36 -16.42 -2.59
N ARG A 36 -6.44 -16.98 -3.81
CA ARG A 36 -7.57 -17.77 -4.30
C ARG A 36 -7.16 -19.23 -4.46
#